data_AF-A0A7K0YYB1-F1
#
_entry.id   AF-A0A7K0YYB1-F1
#
_cell.length_a   1.000
_cell.length_b   1.000
_cell.length_c   1.000
_cell.angle_alpha   90.00
_cell.angle_beta   90.00
_cell.angle_gamma   90.00
#
_symmetry.space_group_name_H-M   'P 1'
#
loop_
_entity.id
_entity.type
_entity.pdbx_description
1 polymer ?
#
loop_
_entity_poly.entity_id
_entity_poly.type
_entity_poly.pdbx_seq_one_letter_code
_entity_poly.pdbx_strand_id
1 'polypeptide(L)'
;MRKLLFGLLSFVLIGSGVAHAHQPVVLLDSDTTATKGPLLVDGTVSFAIRAKFSKAGQKKAFRAQFKAGDALSVQYLIVDKKPETSLQVRALPVLVITDPAGSKVTMKINERTKFYEPYSKVNYLYLGRYNAVAQSGVYEFAITSKSKAAITIAVGEKEIMGEVLRGAVATPKPTASSTPTSSPTAKATPSGYTMEKVRANNSATSCWSVINGSVYDLTSWINSHPGGSSVIRALCGTDGSAEFSAKHSGQGKPESRLRGFLLGPLAN
;
A
#
# COMPACT_ATOMS: atom_id res chain seq x y z
N MET A 1 -57.60 8.58 -33.27
CA MET A 1 -56.62 9.51 -32.66
C MET A 1 -55.43 8.70 -32.15
N ARG A 2 -54.30 8.76 -32.86
CA ARG A 2 -53.01 8.17 -32.43
C ARG A 2 -52.48 8.95 -31.23
N LYS A 3 -52.25 8.30 -30.08
CA LYS A 3 -51.46 8.89 -28.98
C LYS A 3 -50.11 8.18 -28.93
N LEU A 4 -49.06 8.95 -29.22
CA LEU A 4 -47.67 8.59 -28.99
C LEU A 4 -47.40 8.52 -27.48
N LEU A 5 -46.81 7.43 -27.00
CA LEU A 5 -46.13 7.40 -25.70
C LEU A 5 -44.62 7.53 -25.93
N PHE A 6 -44.06 8.63 -25.44
CA PHE A 6 -42.62 8.86 -25.31
C PHE A 6 -42.20 8.67 -23.85
N GLY A 7 -41.23 7.77 -23.64
CA GLY A 7 -40.07 7.93 -22.75
C GLY A 7 -40.25 8.07 -21.23
N LEU A 8 -39.64 7.14 -20.48
CA LEU A 8 -38.45 7.45 -19.67
C LEU A 8 -37.77 6.14 -19.23
N LEU A 9 -36.63 5.80 -19.84
CA LEU A 9 -35.77 4.72 -19.38
C LEU A 9 -34.78 5.32 -18.38
N SER A 10 -35.06 5.14 -17.08
CA SER A 10 -34.15 5.57 -16.01
C SER A 10 -32.89 4.71 -16.02
N PHE A 11 -31.84 5.19 -16.70
CA PHE A 11 -30.52 4.57 -16.67
C PHE A 11 -29.87 4.89 -15.31
N VAL A 12 -30.01 3.99 -14.34
CA VAL A 12 -29.24 4.05 -13.10
C VAL A 12 -27.81 3.67 -13.43
N LEU A 13 -26.95 4.68 -13.66
CA LEU A 13 -25.50 4.51 -13.60
C LEU A 13 -25.11 4.14 -12.17
N ILE A 14 -25.00 2.84 -11.90
CA ILE A 14 -24.26 2.35 -10.73
C ILE A 14 -22.80 2.69 -11.00
N GLY A 15 -22.33 3.79 -10.39
CA GLY A 15 -20.95 4.24 -10.49
C GLY A 15 -20.01 3.14 -10.02
N SER A 16 -19.23 2.59 -10.95
CA SER A 16 -18.10 1.73 -10.69
C SER A 16 -17.07 2.53 -9.91
N GLY A 17 -17.06 2.37 -8.59
CA GLY A 17 -16.06 2.94 -7.71
C GLY A 17 -14.69 2.36 -8.06
N VAL A 18 -13.95 3.07 -8.91
CA VAL A 18 -12.52 2.88 -9.12
C VAL A 18 -11.82 3.11 -7.77
N ALA A 19 -11.42 2.04 -7.10
CA ALA A 19 -10.56 2.10 -5.92
C ALA A 19 -9.10 2.18 -6.39
N HIS A 20 -8.49 3.33 -6.11
CA HIS A 20 -7.25 3.83 -6.68
C HIS A 20 -6.01 3.45 -5.86
N ALA A 21 -4.83 3.45 -6.51
CA ALA A 21 -3.48 3.25 -5.98
C ALA A 21 -2.99 4.30 -4.97
N HIS A 22 -3.84 4.72 -4.02
CA HIS A 22 -3.57 5.89 -3.18
C HIS A 22 -4.11 5.71 -1.74
N GLN A 23 -4.10 4.50 -1.19
CA GLN A 23 -4.54 4.34 0.20
C GLN A 23 -3.53 5.06 1.13
N PRO A 24 -3.96 6.11 1.87
CA PRO A 24 -3.04 6.89 2.67
C PRO A 24 -2.57 6.10 3.90
N VAL A 25 -1.31 6.30 4.29
CA VAL A 25 -0.73 5.73 5.51
C VAL A 25 -0.94 6.71 6.65
N VAL A 26 -1.84 6.40 7.59
CA VAL A 26 -2.12 7.29 8.73
C VAL A 26 -1.17 7.01 9.89
N LEU A 27 -0.39 8.00 10.34
CA LEU A 27 0.47 7.84 11.51
C LEU A 27 -0.33 7.91 12.82
N LEU A 28 -0.27 6.84 13.60
CA LEU A 28 -0.94 6.68 14.88
C LEU A 28 -0.21 7.43 15.99
N ASP A 29 -0.87 7.66 17.11
CA ASP A 29 -0.22 8.29 18.29
C ASP A 29 0.82 7.38 18.94
N SER A 30 0.80 6.08 18.64
CA SER A 30 1.83 5.12 19.01
C SER A 30 3.13 5.24 18.20
N ASP A 31 3.07 5.82 16.99
CA ASP A 31 4.16 5.85 16.00
C ASP A 31 5.22 6.91 16.36
N THR A 32 5.63 6.99 17.63
CA THR A 32 6.42 8.10 18.19
C THR A 32 7.91 8.08 17.83
N THR A 33 8.41 6.94 17.35
CA THR A 33 9.80 6.72 16.88
C THR A 33 9.78 5.94 15.57
N ALA A 34 10.87 5.98 14.80
CA ALA A 34 10.94 5.30 13.50
C ALA A 34 10.63 3.80 13.62
N THR A 35 11.17 3.15 14.65
CA THR A 35 10.93 1.73 14.98
C THR A 35 9.49 1.40 15.35
N LYS A 36 8.78 2.33 15.99
CA LYS A 36 7.34 2.18 16.32
C LYS A 36 6.44 2.53 15.15
N GLY A 37 6.95 3.33 14.21
CA GLY A 37 6.25 3.74 13.01
C GLY A 37 6.20 2.66 11.92
N PRO A 38 5.31 2.85 10.94
CA PRO A 38 5.22 1.96 9.80
C PRO A 38 6.50 1.97 8.97
N LEU A 39 6.79 0.85 8.31
CA LEU A 39 7.79 0.73 7.26
C LEU A 39 7.07 0.65 5.91
N LEU A 40 7.38 1.57 5.01
CA LEU A 40 7.09 1.44 3.58
C LEU A 40 8.13 0.48 3.00
N VAL A 41 7.70 -0.70 2.57
CA VAL A 41 8.61 -1.77 2.13
C VAL A 41 9.35 -1.40 0.83
N ASP A 42 8.72 -0.55 0.01
CA ASP A 42 9.33 0.07 -1.17
C ASP A 42 9.06 1.58 -1.11
N GLY A 43 10.09 2.36 -0.78
CA GLY A 43 10.04 3.82 -0.70
C GLY A 43 9.90 4.52 -2.05
N THR A 44 10.02 3.79 -3.16
CA THR A 44 9.78 4.36 -4.51
C THR A 44 8.31 4.36 -4.89
N VAL A 45 7.47 3.60 -4.18
CA VAL A 45 6.01 3.61 -4.35
C VAL A 45 5.41 4.87 -3.74
N SER A 46 4.49 5.50 -4.46
CA SER A 46 3.81 6.72 -4.04
C SER A 46 2.90 6.44 -2.84
N PHE A 47 3.31 6.93 -1.67
CA PHE A 47 2.51 6.88 -0.45
C PHE A 47 2.20 8.29 0.04
N ALA A 48 0.94 8.50 0.44
CA ALA A 48 0.53 9.69 1.19
C ALA A 48 0.52 9.39 2.70
N ILE A 49 1.54 9.85 3.43
CA ILE A 49 1.67 9.66 4.88
C ILE A 49 0.96 10.80 5.60
N ARG A 50 -0.18 10.53 6.23
CA ARG A 50 -1.00 11.53 6.95
C ARG A 50 -0.63 11.55 8.42
N ALA A 51 -0.26 12.72 8.93
CA ALA A 51 0.10 12.91 10.35
C ALA A 51 -0.73 14.04 10.97
N LYS A 52 -1.37 13.77 12.10
CA LYS A 52 -2.15 14.76 12.88
C LYS A 52 -1.54 14.94 14.26
N PHE A 53 -1.40 16.18 14.71
CA PHE A 53 -0.81 16.54 15.98
C PHE A 53 -1.77 17.41 16.78
N SER A 54 -1.91 17.11 18.07
CA SER A 54 -2.78 17.84 18.99
C SER A 54 -2.06 18.94 19.76
N LYS A 55 -0.72 18.86 19.87
CA LYS A 55 0.10 19.82 20.64
C LYS A 55 1.53 19.94 20.12
N ALA A 56 2.20 21.03 20.51
CA ALA A 56 3.63 21.21 20.30
C ALA A 56 4.44 20.11 20.99
N GLY A 57 5.57 19.74 20.40
CA GLY A 57 6.47 18.69 20.91
C GLY A 57 6.01 17.26 20.64
N GLN A 58 4.78 17.04 20.17
CA GLN A 58 4.32 15.70 19.80
C GLN A 58 5.13 15.18 18.61
N LYS A 59 5.59 13.92 18.72
CA LYS A 59 6.41 13.27 17.71
C LYS A 59 5.65 12.14 17.02
N LYS A 60 5.88 12.01 15.72
CA LYS A 60 5.48 10.85 14.91
C LYS A 60 6.61 10.52 13.96
N ALA A 61 6.73 9.26 13.58
CA ALA A 61 7.77 8.84 12.67
C ALA A 61 7.34 7.61 11.87
N PHE A 62 8.06 7.37 10.78
CA PHE A 62 7.93 6.19 9.93
C PHE A 62 9.26 5.88 9.26
N ARG A 63 9.30 4.80 8.50
CA ARG A 63 10.47 4.31 7.77
C ARG A 63 10.11 4.05 6.31
N ALA A 64 11.07 4.16 5.42
CA ALA A 64 10.93 3.70 4.04
C ALA A 64 12.22 3.02 3.58
N GLN A 65 12.08 1.88 2.91
CA GLN A 65 13.21 1.13 2.39
C GLN A 65 13.49 1.49 0.93
N PHE A 66 14.76 1.72 0.61
CA PHE A 66 15.24 2.01 -0.74
C PHE A 66 16.40 1.10 -1.10
N LYS A 67 16.60 0.90 -2.39
CA LYS A 67 17.82 0.31 -2.97
C LYS A 67 18.76 1.43 -3.40
N ALA A 68 20.04 1.09 -3.54
CA ALA A 68 21.02 2.04 -4.07
C ALA A 68 20.63 2.48 -5.49
N GLY A 69 20.62 3.78 -5.74
CA GLY A 69 20.25 4.35 -7.04
C GLY A 69 18.75 4.66 -7.19
N ASP A 70 17.91 4.26 -6.24
CA ASP A 70 16.49 4.63 -6.26
C ASP A 70 16.31 6.14 -6.12
N ALA A 71 15.20 6.67 -6.64
CA ALA A 71 14.80 8.05 -6.39
C ALA A 71 14.21 8.19 -4.97
N LEU A 72 14.88 8.96 -4.12
CA LEU A 72 14.32 9.44 -2.86
C LEU A 72 13.57 10.74 -3.14
N SER A 73 12.27 10.63 -3.40
CA SER A 73 11.36 11.75 -3.66
C SER A 73 10.44 11.97 -2.46
N VAL A 74 10.49 13.16 -1.87
CA VAL A 74 9.73 13.50 -0.65
C VAL A 74 9.08 14.86 -0.82
N GLN A 75 7.77 14.94 -0.58
CA GLN A 75 7.01 16.17 -0.71
C GLN A 75 6.28 16.45 0.61
N TYR A 76 6.33 17.70 1.09
CA TYR A 76 5.61 18.15 2.28
C TYR A 76 4.36 18.90 1.84
N LEU A 77 3.19 18.43 2.26
CA LEU A 77 1.90 19.02 1.93
C LEU A 77 1.06 19.32 3.16
N ILE A 78 0.15 20.29 2.99
CA ILE A 78 -1.00 20.49 3.88
C ILE A 78 -2.27 20.55 3.04
N VAL A 79 -3.41 20.20 3.64
CA VAL A 79 -4.71 20.40 2.98
C VAL A 79 -4.93 21.90 2.81
N ASP A 80 -5.40 22.34 1.64
CA ASP A 80 -5.75 23.73 1.34
C ASP A 80 -7.10 24.09 2.01
N LYS A 81 -7.12 24.04 3.35
CA LYS A 81 -8.26 24.38 4.19
C LYS A 81 -7.76 24.89 5.56
N LYS A 82 -8.58 25.69 6.25
CA LYS A 82 -8.34 26.03 7.66
C LYS A 82 -8.55 24.81 8.57
N PRO A 83 -7.77 24.68 9.67
CA PRO A 83 -6.78 25.65 10.14
C PRO A 83 -5.41 25.57 9.46
N GLU A 84 -5.13 24.52 8.67
CA GLU A 84 -3.79 24.21 8.15
C GLU A 84 -3.20 25.36 7.33
N THR A 85 -3.99 25.98 6.45
CA THR A 85 -3.52 27.08 5.59
C THR A 85 -3.11 28.33 6.37
N SER A 86 -3.64 28.52 7.57
CA SER A 86 -3.36 29.68 8.43
C SER A 86 -2.09 29.52 9.27
N LEU A 87 -1.49 28.32 9.32
CA LEU A 87 -0.26 28.08 10.06
C LEU A 87 0.92 28.78 9.39
N GLN A 88 1.68 29.58 10.15
CA GLN A 88 2.96 30.12 9.70
C GLN A 88 4.03 29.02 9.65
N VAL A 89 5.07 29.20 8.83
CA VAL A 89 6.14 28.20 8.66
C VAL A 89 6.75 27.75 9.99
N ARG A 90 7.00 28.67 10.91
CA ARG A 90 7.53 28.38 12.26
C ARG A 90 6.62 27.52 13.15
N ALA A 91 5.32 27.47 12.84
CA ALA A 91 4.33 26.70 13.58
C ALA A 91 4.06 25.32 12.97
N LEU A 92 4.57 25.05 11.76
CA LEU A 92 4.42 23.76 11.09
C LEU A 92 5.31 22.68 11.74
N PRO A 93 4.90 21.41 11.72
CA PRO A 93 5.76 20.31 12.13
C PRO A 93 7.06 20.25 11.31
N VAL A 94 8.17 20.00 11.98
CA VAL A 94 9.48 19.82 11.36
C VAL A 94 9.67 18.36 10.99
N LEU A 95 10.01 18.08 9.72
CA LEU A 95 10.39 16.76 9.23
C LEU A 95 11.92 16.67 9.13
N VAL A 96 12.51 15.66 9.77
CA VAL A 96 13.91 15.27 9.64
C VAL A 96 13.98 13.90 8.98
N ILE A 97 14.79 13.77 7.94
CA ILE A 97 15.07 12.52 7.25
C ILE A 97 16.49 12.09 7.66
N THR A 98 16.62 10.87 8.17
CA THR A 98 17.91 10.25 8.49
C THR A 98 18.18 9.14 7.49
N ASP A 99 19.33 9.18 6.83
CA ASP A 99 19.76 8.14 5.91
C ASP A 99 20.28 6.88 6.65
N PRO A 100 20.50 5.75 5.95
CA PRO A 100 21.01 4.52 6.56
C PRO A 100 22.41 4.67 7.19
N ALA A 101 23.20 5.67 6.78
CA ALA A 101 24.51 5.98 7.35
C ALA A 101 24.42 6.89 8.60
N GLY A 102 23.23 7.39 8.93
CA GLY A 102 22.97 8.26 10.08
C GLY A 102 23.04 9.76 9.77
N SER A 103 23.31 10.16 8.52
CA SER A 103 23.30 11.56 8.11
C SER A 103 21.87 12.11 8.11
N LYS A 104 21.71 13.38 8.48
CA LYS A 104 20.39 14.00 8.66
C LYS A 104 20.20 15.18 7.74
N VAL A 105 19.02 15.26 7.14
CA VAL A 105 18.53 16.46 6.44
C VAL A 105 17.20 16.90 7.05
N THR A 106 17.07 18.20 7.29
CA THR A 106 15.79 18.80 7.70
C THR A 106 15.07 19.31 6.46
N MET A 107 13.82 18.90 6.27
CA MET A 107 12.99 19.36 5.16
C MET A 107 12.84 20.89 5.24
N LYS A 108 13.20 21.57 4.16
CA LYS A 108 12.98 23.01 4.02
C LYS A 108 11.53 23.26 3.59
N ILE A 109 10.90 24.25 4.22
CA ILE A 109 9.58 24.73 3.83
C ILE A 109 9.77 26.12 3.22
N ASN A 110 9.61 26.21 1.91
CA ASN A 110 9.97 27.39 1.11
C ASN A 110 8.97 27.71 -0.01
N GLU A 111 7.88 26.95 -0.12
CA GLU A 111 6.83 27.21 -1.11
C GLU A 111 5.42 27.13 -0.51
N ARG A 112 4.43 27.55 -1.29
CA ARG A 112 2.98 27.36 -1.05
C ARG A 112 2.27 27.22 -2.39
N THR A 113 2.52 26.12 -3.07
CA THR A 113 2.04 25.88 -4.43
C THR A 113 0.76 25.05 -4.38
N LYS A 114 -0.31 25.51 -5.02
CA LYS A 114 -1.58 24.78 -5.08
C LYS A 114 -1.44 23.49 -5.87
N PHE A 115 -2.06 22.43 -5.37
CA PHE A 115 -2.14 21.14 -6.04
C PHE A 115 -3.50 20.50 -5.81
N TYR A 116 -4.19 20.16 -6.89
CA TYR A 116 -5.40 19.38 -6.82
C TYR A 116 -5.04 17.90 -7.00
N GLU A 117 -5.29 17.08 -5.99
CA GLU A 117 -5.07 15.64 -6.06
C GLU A 117 -6.35 14.99 -6.62
N PRO A 118 -6.33 14.51 -7.89
CA PRO A 118 -7.56 14.19 -8.62
C PRO A 118 -8.29 12.96 -8.08
N TYR A 119 -7.60 12.10 -7.34
CA TYR A 119 -8.11 10.80 -6.92
C TYR A 119 -8.92 10.88 -5.62
N SER A 120 -8.36 11.48 -4.58
CA SER A 120 -9.04 11.83 -3.34
C SER A 120 -9.89 13.10 -3.47
N LYS A 121 -9.72 13.86 -4.57
CA LYS A 121 -10.40 15.14 -4.83
C LYS A 121 -10.09 16.18 -3.74
N VAL A 122 -8.89 16.11 -3.16
CA VAL A 122 -8.43 17.03 -2.11
C VAL A 122 -7.53 18.08 -2.72
N ASN A 123 -7.77 19.35 -2.37
CA ASN A 123 -6.82 20.43 -2.64
C ASN A 123 -5.76 20.46 -1.55
N TYR A 124 -4.50 20.50 -1.98
CA TYR A 124 -3.33 20.59 -1.14
C TYR A 124 -2.53 21.85 -1.47
N LEU A 125 -1.68 22.27 -0.53
CA LEU A 125 -0.55 23.14 -0.79
C LEU A 125 0.73 22.33 -0.62
N TYR A 126 1.57 22.31 -1.65
CA TYR A 126 2.97 21.95 -1.51
C TYR A 126 3.70 23.02 -0.72
N LEU A 127 4.46 22.59 0.27
CA LEU A 127 5.23 23.46 1.16
C LEU A 127 6.74 23.32 0.98
N GLY A 128 7.19 22.17 0.50
CA GLY A 128 8.59 21.88 0.24
C GLY A 128 8.75 20.52 -0.43
N ARG A 129 9.86 20.36 -1.15
CA ARG A 129 10.20 19.15 -1.88
C ARG A 129 11.67 18.83 -1.65
N TYR A 130 11.97 17.55 -1.52
CA TYR A 130 13.33 17.04 -1.37
C TYR A 130 13.51 15.85 -2.30
N ASN A 131 14.54 15.93 -3.14
CA ASN A 131 14.91 14.89 -4.08
C ASN A 131 16.38 14.55 -3.91
N ALA A 132 16.69 13.26 -3.89
CA ALA A 132 18.06 12.75 -3.88
C ALA A 132 18.11 11.36 -4.51
N VAL A 133 19.32 10.88 -4.77
CA VAL A 133 19.57 9.47 -5.06
C VAL A 133 19.73 8.73 -3.74
N ALA A 134 18.94 7.68 -3.54
CA ALA A 134 18.95 6.90 -2.32
C ALA A 134 20.19 6.01 -2.24
N GLN A 135 20.72 5.88 -1.03
CA GLN A 135 21.59 4.78 -0.65
C GLN A 135 20.72 3.55 -0.35
N SER A 136 21.29 2.35 -0.46
CA SER A 136 20.56 1.15 -0.07
C SER A 136 20.34 1.14 1.44
N GLY A 137 19.11 0.92 1.89
CA GLY A 137 18.78 0.76 3.30
C GLY A 137 17.46 1.38 3.69
N VAL A 138 17.25 1.48 5.00
CA VAL A 138 16.04 2.03 5.58
C VAL A 138 16.28 3.47 6.03
N TYR A 139 15.52 4.39 5.44
CA TYR A 139 15.51 5.79 5.85
C TYR A 139 14.50 5.99 6.98
N GLU A 140 14.85 6.84 7.94
CA GLU A 140 13.96 7.23 9.03
C GLU A 140 13.40 8.63 8.81
N PHE A 141 12.09 8.78 8.98
CA PHE A 141 11.38 10.04 8.83
C PHE A 141 10.79 10.42 10.17
N ALA A 142 11.36 11.43 10.83
CA ALA A 142 10.92 11.88 12.15
C ALA A 142 10.25 13.26 12.03
N ILE A 143 9.02 13.35 12.53
CA ILE A 143 8.19 14.56 12.49
C ILE A 143 7.98 15.03 13.93
N THR A 144 8.37 16.28 14.22
CA THR A 144 8.12 16.92 15.52
C THR A 144 7.23 18.14 15.34
N SER A 145 6.05 18.11 15.95
CA SER A 145 5.11 19.22 15.84
C SER A 145 5.56 20.45 16.62
N LYS A 146 5.30 21.64 16.07
CA LYS A 146 5.49 22.93 16.75
C LYS A 146 4.18 23.51 17.29
N SER A 147 3.04 22.97 16.89
CA SER A 147 1.70 23.41 17.27
C SER A 147 0.66 22.29 17.07
N LYS A 148 -0.64 22.61 17.12
CA LYS A 148 -1.67 21.71 16.58
C LYS A 148 -1.65 21.81 15.05
N ALA A 149 -1.50 20.69 14.35
CA ALA A 149 -1.37 20.69 12.90
C ALA A 149 -1.76 19.34 12.29
N ALA A 150 -2.18 19.34 11.02
CA ALA A 150 -2.29 18.15 10.20
C ALA A 150 -1.47 18.35 8.91
N ILE A 151 -0.67 17.36 8.55
CA ILE A 151 0.21 17.41 7.38
C ILE A 151 0.12 16.09 6.60
N THR A 152 0.54 16.14 5.35
CA THR A 152 0.76 14.95 4.51
C THR A 152 2.20 14.97 4.01
N ILE A 153 2.93 13.89 4.22
CA ILE A 153 4.24 13.69 3.60
C ILE A 153 4.03 12.69 2.46
N ALA A 154 4.32 13.08 1.23
CA ALA A 154 4.39 12.12 0.13
C ALA A 154 5.79 11.54 0.03
N VAL A 155 5.90 10.25 -0.19
CA VAL A 155 7.17 9.53 -0.43
C VAL A 155 7.00 8.65 -1.66
N GLY A 156 8.00 8.65 -2.54
CA GLY A 156 7.98 7.86 -3.77
C GLY A 156 7.16 8.49 -4.89
N GLU A 157 7.17 7.85 -6.06
CA GLU A 157 6.60 8.38 -7.31
C GLU A 157 5.83 7.31 -8.11
N LYS A 158 6.06 6.02 -7.84
CA LYS A 158 5.40 4.93 -8.57
C LYS A 158 3.98 4.77 -8.06
N GLU A 159 3.00 5.09 -8.90
CA GLU A 159 1.56 4.98 -8.59
C GLU A 159 1.06 3.53 -8.71
N ILE A 160 1.61 2.66 -7.87
CA ILE A 160 1.24 1.24 -7.73
C ILE A 160 0.88 0.95 -6.28
N MET A 161 0.23 -0.19 -6.01
CA MET A 161 -0.01 -0.60 -4.63
C MET A 161 1.31 -0.95 -3.96
N GLY A 162 1.57 -0.34 -2.81
CA GLY A 162 2.74 -0.60 -2.00
C GLY A 162 2.38 -1.31 -0.68
N GLU A 163 3.37 -2.01 -0.13
CA GLU A 163 3.24 -2.69 1.15
C GLU A 163 3.69 -1.80 2.32
N VAL A 164 2.93 -1.86 3.41
CA VAL A 164 3.20 -1.11 4.63
C VAL A 164 3.17 -2.05 5.82
N LEU A 165 4.31 -2.20 6.49
CA LEU A 165 4.44 -3.02 7.68
C LEU A 165 4.31 -2.15 8.93
N ARG A 166 3.53 -2.59 9.93
CA ARG A 166 3.41 -1.91 11.23
C ARG A 166 3.90 -2.80 12.36
N GLY A 167 4.74 -2.24 13.23
CA GLY A 167 5.20 -2.86 14.46
C GLY A 167 6.72 -3.01 14.58
N ALA A 168 7.18 -3.03 15.83
CA ALA A 168 8.24 -3.93 16.27
C ALA A 168 7.53 -5.13 16.89
N VAL A 169 7.96 -6.37 16.59
CA VAL A 169 7.43 -7.57 17.25
C VAL A 169 7.44 -7.35 18.77
N ALA A 170 6.28 -7.48 19.42
CA ALA A 170 6.23 -7.64 20.86
C ALA A 170 7.05 -8.90 21.19
N THR A 171 8.11 -8.75 21.97
CA THR A 171 8.83 -9.88 22.55
C THR A 171 7.82 -10.79 23.28
N PRO A 172 7.70 -12.07 22.93
CA PRO A 172 6.90 -12.99 23.74
C PRO A 172 7.64 -13.21 25.06
N LYS A 173 6.96 -12.89 26.17
CA LYS A 173 7.38 -13.30 27.52
C LYS A 173 7.17 -14.82 27.66
N PRO A 174 8.14 -15.61 28.13
CA PRO A 174 8.01 -17.06 28.18
C PRO A 174 7.38 -17.53 29.50
N THR A 175 6.22 -18.19 29.42
CA THR A 175 5.68 -19.22 30.37
C THR A 175 4.27 -19.57 29.87
N ALA A 176 3.82 -20.82 29.70
CA ALA A 176 4.42 -22.14 29.69
C ALA A 176 3.45 -23.08 28.95
N SER A 177 4.02 -24.12 28.32
CA SER A 177 3.44 -25.44 28.04
C SER A 177 2.14 -25.51 27.22
N SER A 178 2.29 -25.81 25.93
CA SER A 178 1.88 -27.11 25.41
C SER A 178 2.67 -27.45 24.14
N THR A 179 3.51 -28.46 24.26
CA THR A 179 4.13 -29.23 23.17
C THR A 179 3.69 -30.68 23.45
N PRO A 180 3.54 -31.60 22.48
CA PRO A 180 4.22 -31.64 21.18
C PRO A 180 3.27 -31.89 19.99
N THR A 181 3.65 -31.51 18.77
CA THR A 181 4.09 -32.44 17.71
C THR A 181 3.54 -31.79 16.43
N SER A 182 4.21 -31.58 15.31
CA SER A 182 5.50 -32.01 14.78
C SER A 182 6.01 -30.89 13.88
N SER A 183 7.29 -30.56 13.99
CA SER A 183 8.01 -30.07 12.82
C SER A 183 8.14 -31.24 11.85
N PRO A 184 8.07 -30.99 10.54
CA PRO A 184 9.23 -31.34 9.75
C PRO A 184 9.80 -30.05 9.16
N THR A 185 11.03 -29.74 9.57
CA THR A 185 12.23 -30.00 8.78
C THR A 185 12.34 -29.04 7.60
N ALA A 186 13.51 -28.43 7.50
CA ALA A 186 14.02 -27.93 6.23
C ALA A 186 13.71 -28.93 5.09
N LYS A 187 13.64 -28.42 3.86
CA LYS A 187 14.11 -29.06 2.61
C LYS A 187 13.07 -29.14 1.50
N ALA A 188 13.67 -29.14 0.31
CA ALA A 188 13.21 -29.72 -0.95
C ALA A 188 12.24 -28.87 -1.78
N THR A 189 12.74 -28.44 -2.93
CA THR A 189 12.04 -28.49 -4.20
C THR A 189 11.33 -29.85 -4.34
N PRO A 190 9.98 -29.93 -4.38
CA PRO A 190 9.30 -31.20 -4.59
C PRO A 190 8.38 -31.14 -5.82
N SER A 191 8.71 -31.97 -6.83
CA SER A 191 7.76 -32.64 -7.73
C SER A 191 6.49 -31.84 -8.09
N GLY A 192 6.60 -30.88 -9.00
CA GLY A 192 5.50 -30.26 -9.75
C GLY A 192 4.40 -29.56 -8.93
N TYR A 193 3.72 -28.60 -9.56
CA TYR A 193 2.48 -28.05 -9.01
C TYR A 193 1.31 -28.87 -9.58
N THR A 194 0.70 -29.77 -8.80
CA THR A 194 -0.40 -30.63 -9.27
C THR A 194 -1.76 -30.09 -8.83
N MET A 195 -2.84 -30.51 -9.50
CA MET A 195 -4.20 -30.11 -9.11
C MET A 195 -4.60 -30.58 -7.70
N GLU A 196 -3.99 -31.67 -7.21
CA GLU A 196 -4.19 -32.12 -5.83
C GLU A 196 -3.65 -31.11 -4.81
N LYS A 197 -2.43 -30.59 -5.04
CA LYS A 197 -1.85 -29.52 -4.22
C LYS A 197 -2.65 -28.22 -4.33
N VAL A 198 -3.18 -27.92 -5.52
CA VAL A 198 -4.07 -26.75 -5.69
C VAL A 198 -5.33 -26.90 -4.84
N ARG A 199 -6.04 -28.04 -4.92
CA ARG A 199 -7.25 -28.30 -4.12
C ARG A 199 -7.03 -28.26 -2.61
N ALA A 200 -5.83 -28.62 -2.13
CA ALA A 200 -5.48 -28.50 -0.72
C ALA A 200 -5.33 -27.04 -0.24
N ASN A 201 -5.11 -26.10 -1.16
CA ASN A 201 -4.98 -24.67 -0.91
C ASN A 201 -6.26 -23.93 -1.36
N ASN A 202 -7.38 -24.25 -0.71
CA ASN A 202 -8.74 -23.80 -1.09
C ASN A 202 -9.38 -22.79 -0.12
N SER A 203 -8.59 -22.09 0.70
CA SER A 203 -9.11 -21.19 1.75
C SER A 203 -8.57 -19.77 1.59
N ALA A 204 -9.21 -18.78 2.22
CA ALA A 204 -8.77 -17.39 2.13
C ALA A 204 -7.39 -17.11 2.76
N THR A 205 -6.90 -18.02 3.61
CA THR A 205 -5.57 -17.96 4.23
C THR A 205 -4.53 -18.83 3.53
N SER A 206 -4.96 -19.65 2.55
CA SER A 206 -4.11 -20.47 1.68
C SER A 206 -4.89 -20.76 0.40
N CYS A 207 -4.75 -19.88 -0.59
CA CYS A 207 -5.58 -19.82 -1.80
C CYS A 207 -4.73 -19.95 -3.06
N TRP A 208 -4.73 -21.13 -3.68
CA TRP A 208 -4.09 -21.33 -4.97
C TRP A 208 -5.14 -21.49 -6.06
N SER A 209 -4.81 -21.10 -7.29
CA SER A 209 -5.67 -21.33 -8.44
C SER A 209 -4.82 -21.59 -9.68
N VAL A 210 -5.36 -22.40 -10.60
CA VAL A 210 -4.78 -22.51 -11.95
C VAL A 210 -5.38 -21.42 -12.84
N ILE A 211 -4.53 -20.78 -13.63
CA ILE A 211 -4.91 -19.86 -14.71
C ILE A 211 -4.02 -20.19 -15.91
N ASN A 212 -4.64 -20.59 -17.02
CA ASN A 212 -3.98 -20.90 -18.29
C ASN A 212 -2.79 -21.89 -18.13
N GLY A 213 -3.01 -22.97 -17.37
CA GLY A 213 -2.00 -24.03 -17.15
C GLY A 213 -0.86 -23.64 -16.21
N SER A 214 -0.93 -22.49 -15.55
CA SER A 214 0.02 -22.07 -14.51
C SER A 214 -0.66 -21.96 -13.15
N VAL A 215 0.06 -22.31 -12.09
CA VAL A 215 -0.42 -22.29 -10.72
C VAL A 215 0.03 -21.01 -10.03
N TYR A 216 -0.91 -20.32 -9.41
CA TYR A 216 -0.68 -19.05 -8.70
C TYR A 216 -1.09 -19.16 -7.24
N ASP A 217 -0.29 -18.58 -6.35
CA ASP A 217 -0.68 -18.33 -4.95
C ASP A 217 -1.38 -16.97 -4.85
N LEU A 218 -2.71 -17.01 -4.83
CA LEU A 218 -3.56 -15.82 -4.80
C LEU A 218 -3.88 -15.36 -3.37
N THR A 219 -3.31 -15.97 -2.33
CA THR A 219 -3.64 -15.69 -0.92
C THR A 219 -3.53 -14.20 -0.59
N SER A 220 -2.44 -13.57 -1.01
CA SER A 220 -2.20 -12.13 -0.85
C SER A 220 -2.87 -11.27 -1.94
N TRP A 221 -3.34 -11.90 -3.02
CA TRP A 221 -4.05 -11.23 -4.12
C TRP A 221 -5.56 -11.09 -3.87
N ILE A 222 -6.16 -11.92 -3.00
CA ILE A 222 -7.61 -11.93 -2.72
C ILE A 222 -8.16 -10.52 -2.50
N ASN A 223 -7.56 -9.73 -1.61
CA ASN A 223 -8.09 -8.40 -1.27
C ASN A 223 -7.64 -7.30 -2.25
N SER A 224 -6.78 -7.64 -3.20
CA SER A 224 -6.15 -6.73 -4.16
C SER A 224 -6.75 -6.87 -5.57
N HIS A 225 -7.61 -7.88 -5.79
CA HIS A 225 -8.26 -8.11 -7.08
C HIS A 225 -9.28 -7.01 -7.43
N PRO A 226 -9.14 -6.31 -8.58
CA PRO A 226 -10.04 -5.23 -8.98
C PRO A 226 -11.50 -5.63 -9.17
N GLY A 227 -11.77 -6.90 -9.49
CA GLY A 227 -13.13 -7.44 -9.59
C GLY A 227 -13.77 -7.78 -8.24
N GLY A 228 -13.07 -7.53 -7.13
CA GLY A 228 -13.53 -7.85 -5.78
C GLY A 228 -12.96 -9.16 -5.24
N SER A 229 -12.86 -9.23 -3.90
CA SER A 229 -12.23 -10.34 -3.20
C SER A 229 -13.05 -11.62 -3.16
N SER A 230 -14.38 -11.50 -3.24
CA SER A 230 -15.30 -12.64 -3.33
C SER A 230 -15.03 -13.51 -4.56
N VAL A 231 -14.64 -12.89 -5.67
CA VAL A 231 -14.37 -13.59 -6.94
C VAL A 231 -13.11 -14.44 -6.83
N ILE A 232 -12.05 -13.94 -6.18
CA ILE A 232 -10.83 -14.74 -5.98
C ILE A 232 -11.04 -15.82 -4.92
N ARG A 233 -11.79 -15.52 -3.85
CA ARG A 233 -12.13 -16.54 -2.83
C ARG A 233 -12.87 -17.73 -3.42
N ALA A 234 -13.72 -17.49 -4.43
CA ALA A 234 -14.43 -18.56 -5.14
C ALA A 234 -13.50 -19.41 -6.03
N LEU A 235 -12.31 -18.90 -6.40
CA LEU A 235 -11.34 -19.62 -7.22
C LEU A 235 -10.32 -20.43 -6.40
N CYS A 236 -10.25 -20.23 -5.09
CA CYS A 236 -9.30 -20.96 -4.24
C CYS A 236 -9.52 -22.46 -4.37
N GLY A 237 -8.45 -23.18 -4.73
CA GLY A 237 -8.44 -24.62 -4.90
C GLY A 237 -8.98 -25.13 -6.23
N THR A 238 -9.18 -24.25 -7.23
CA THR A 238 -9.81 -24.62 -8.51
C THR A 238 -8.97 -24.23 -9.73
N ASP A 239 -9.39 -24.69 -10.90
CA ASP A 239 -8.92 -24.13 -12.17
C ASP A 239 -9.87 -23.02 -12.60
N GLY A 240 -9.39 -21.78 -12.52
CA GLY A 240 -10.13 -20.57 -12.81
C GLY A 240 -9.90 -20.03 -14.23
N SER A 241 -9.32 -20.83 -15.14
CA SER A 241 -8.94 -20.35 -16.48
C SER A 241 -10.14 -19.85 -17.29
N ALA A 242 -11.30 -20.52 -17.17
CA ALA A 242 -12.50 -20.13 -17.88
C ALA A 242 -13.08 -18.81 -17.35
N GLU A 243 -13.19 -18.67 -16.04
CA GLU A 243 -13.67 -17.46 -15.35
C GLU A 243 -12.72 -16.28 -15.60
N PHE A 244 -11.42 -16.53 -15.57
CA PHE A 244 -10.40 -15.54 -15.87
C PHE A 244 -10.52 -15.06 -17.32
N SER A 245 -10.56 -15.97 -18.29
CA SER A 245 -10.68 -15.64 -19.72
C SER A 245 -11.98 -14.88 -20.02
N ALA A 246 -13.11 -15.34 -19.48
CA ALA A 246 -14.42 -14.71 -19.71
C ALA A 246 -14.51 -13.26 -19.22
N LYS A 247 -13.70 -12.87 -18.23
CA LYS A 247 -13.68 -11.51 -17.68
C LYS A 247 -12.54 -10.63 -18.19
N HIS A 248 -11.48 -11.23 -18.75
CA HIS A 248 -10.25 -10.51 -19.08
C HIS A 248 -9.78 -10.68 -20.53
N SER A 249 -10.53 -11.38 -21.40
CA SER A 249 -10.19 -11.62 -22.82
C SER A 249 -9.97 -10.36 -23.67
N GLY A 250 -10.46 -9.19 -23.25
CA GLY A 250 -10.25 -7.90 -23.92
C GLY A 250 -9.15 -7.02 -23.29
N GLN A 251 -8.46 -7.50 -22.25
CA GLN A 251 -7.39 -6.75 -21.60
C GLN A 251 -6.04 -7.12 -22.22
N GLY A 252 -5.17 -6.13 -22.43
CA GLY A 252 -3.90 -6.37 -23.14
C GLY A 252 -2.98 -7.40 -22.47
N LYS A 253 -2.88 -7.40 -21.12
CA LYS A 253 -2.01 -8.31 -20.34
C LYS A 253 -2.50 -8.52 -18.88
N PRO A 254 -3.70 -9.06 -18.64
CA PRO A 254 -4.24 -9.23 -17.29
C PRO A 254 -3.36 -10.13 -16.39
N GLU A 255 -2.71 -11.14 -16.96
CA GLU A 255 -1.78 -12.06 -16.27
C GLU A 255 -0.50 -11.36 -15.79
N SER A 256 -0.17 -10.18 -16.36
CA SER A 256 1.01 -9.42 -15.93
C SER A 256 0.94 -8.99 -14.47
N ARG A 257 -0.28 -8.83 -13.93
CA ARG A 257 -0.56 -8.53 -12.51
C ARG A 257 -0.37 -9.75 -11.61
N LEU A 258 -0.40 -10.95 -12.19
CA LEU A 258 -0.27 -12.21 -11.47
C LEU A 258 1.17 -12.76 -11.42
N ARG A 259 2.11 -12.12 -12.13
CA ARG A 259 3.51 -12.59 -12.21
C ARG A 259 4.17 -12.79 -10.86
N GLY A 260 3.88 -11.94 -9.87
CA GLY A 260 4.43 -12.04 -8.51
C GLY A 260 3.84 -13.18 -7.67
N PHE A 261 2.72 -13.75 -8.12
CA PHE A 261 2.01 -14.84 -7.46
C PHE A 261 2.25 -16.18 -8.17
N LEU A 262 2.97 -16.19 -9.29
CA LEU A 262 3.23 -17.40 -10.07
C LEU A 262 4.14 -18.34 -9.28
N LEU A 263 3.64 -19.54 -9.03
CA LEU A 263 4.43 -20.61 -8.45
C LEU A 263 5.16 -21.38 -9.56
N GLY A 264 4.46 -21.70 -10.65
CA GLY A 264 5.03 -22.38 -11.82
C GLY A 264 3.97 -23.08 -12.67
N PRO A 265 4.38 -23.83 -13.71
CA PRO A 265 3.44 -24.56 -14.55
C PRO A 265 2.74 -25.69 -13.79
N LEU A 266 1.48 -25.96 -14.14
CA LEU A 266 0.75 -27.12 -13.67
C LEU A 266 1.42 -28.38 -14.23
N ALA A 267 1.77 -29.30 -13.35
CA ALA A 267 2.26 -30.63 -13.69
C ALA A 267 1.08 -31.57 -13.94
N ASN A 268 1.19 -32.38 -15.00
CA ASN A 268 0.24 -33.43 -15.36
C ASN A 268 0.18 -34.54 -14.32
#